data_AF-A0A843AN20-F1
#
_entry.id   AF-A0A843AN20-F1
#
_cell.length_a   1.000
_cell.length_b   1.000
_cell.length_c   1.000
_cell.angle_alpha   90.00
_cell.angle_beta   90.00
_cell.angle_gamma   90.00
#
_symmetry.space_group_name_H-M   'P 1'
#
loop_
_entity.id
_entity.type
_entity.pdbx_description
1 polymer ?
#
loop_
_entity_poly.entity_id
_entity_poly.type
_entity_poly.pdbx_seq_one_letter_code
_entity_poly.pdbx_strand_id
1 'polypeptide(L)'
;MGNVMYGTQDIIYRSSLERVSADTVNTLLQTSGDPYNWETNPSNLKVVGLAQYDPNNKKPVEYTLSTKKMALLKSSLGQQAVQNVMGDQYGFYITVSPTNSTDTIIWNLTSTGTPKESAKDVVKIERNVLYNVFDSEAVASIKNAGHDSGKPRDYYSEPFFTNQYDLEIYDYYVLIFNRGVTSASVDINQYELMSENEFKGYDKYSNWTKIIPVNYLKAGTNPQENKLKLEQVASKPGTRMDAYVVRVPKGTLPGTITANDALPKSYLFQFYAWTK
;
A
#
# COMPACT_ATOMS: atom_id res chain seq x y z
N MET A 1 22.45 -40.44 -33.27
CA MET A 1 21.62 -40.54 -32.05
C MET A 1 22.08 -39.48 -31.05
N GLY A 2 21.69 -38.23 -31.28
CA GLY A 2 21.88 -37.13 -30.33
C GLY A 2 20.55 -36.39 -30.20
N ASN A 3 20.36 -35.67 -29.09
CA ASN A 3 19.25 -34.73 -28.81
C ASN A 3 18.07 -35.16 -27.94
N VAL A 4 17.86 -36.43 -27.57
CA VAL A 4 16.79 -36.70 -26.58
C VAL A 4 17.21 -36.25 -25.19
N MET A 5 18.45 -36.54 -24.78
CA MET A 5 18.96 -36.17 -23.45
C MET A 5 19.05 -34.65 -23.23
N TYR A 6 19.48 -33.89 -24.25
CA TYR A 6 19.52 -32.43 -24.20
C TYR A 6 18.12 -31.80 -24.18
N GLY A 7 17.17 -32.35 -24.94
CA GLY A 7 15.77 -31.91 -24.91
C GLY A 7 15.09 -32.21 -23.56
N THR A 8 15.34 -33.39 -22.98
CA THR A 8 14.80 -33.74 -21.65
C THR A 8 15.40 -32.85 -20.56
N GLN A 9 16.70 -32.55 -20.60
CA GLN A 9 17.33 -31.63 -19.66
C GLN A 9 16.74 -30.22 -19.76
N ASP A 10 16.62 -29.67 -20.98
CA ASP A 10 16.06 -28.33 -21.21
C ASP A 10 14.60 -28.22 -20.72
N ILE A 11 13.76 -29.23 -20.99
CA ILE A 11 12.38 -29.30 -20.48
C ILE A 11 12.35 -29.32 -18.94
N ILE A 12 13.22 -30.11 -18.30
CA ILE A 12 13.29 -30.20 -16.83
C ILE A 12 13.74 -28.86 -16.23
N TYR A 13 14.74 -28.20 -16.82
CA TYR A 13 15.23 -26.90 -16.33
C TYR A 13 14.17 -25.80 -16.46
N ARG A 14 13.47 -25.74 -17.60
CA ARG A 14 12.35 -24.79 -17.81
C ARG A 14 11.21 -25.06 -16.84
N SER A 15 10.78 -26.31 -16.68
CA SER A 15 9.71 -26.69 -15.74
C SER A 15 10.08 -26.38 -14.29
N SER A 16 11.35 -26.61 -13.91
CA SER A 16 11.86 -26.26 -12.57
C SER A 16 11.85 -24.74 -12.34
N LEU A 17 12.34 -23.96 -13.32
CA LEU A 17 12.34 -22.49 -13.24
C LEU A 17 10.92 -21.94 -13.14
N GLU A 18 9.97 -22.46 -13.93
CA GLU A 18 8.55 -22.07 -13.85
C GLU A 18 7.95 -22.36 -12.48
N ARG A 19 8.21 -23.54 -11.92
CA ARG A 19 7.71 -23.94 -10.60
C ARG A 19 8.29 -23.08 -9.48
N VAL A 20 9.61 -22.91 -9.44
CA VAL A 20 10.29 -22.07 -8.43
C VAL A 20 9.80 -20.63 -8.52
N SER A 21 9.63 -20.11 -9.73
CA SER A 21 9.08 -18.76 -9.95
C SER A 21 7.65 -18.66 -9.42
N ALA A 22 6.79 -19.64 -9.71
CA ALA A 22 5.40 -19.64 -9.27
C ALA A 22 5.29 -19.75 -7.74
N ASP A 23 6.07 -20.63 -7.13
CA ASP A 23 6.10 -20.81 -5.67
C ASP A 23 6.63 -19.55 -4.98
N THR A 24 7.66 -18.89 -5.55
CA THR A 24 8.18 -17.61 -5.06
C THR A 24 7.11 -16.52 -5.14
N VAL A 25 6.46 -16.36 -6.29
CA VAL A 25 5.40 -15.34 -6.48
C VAL A 25 4.23 -15.60 -5.54
N ASN A 26 3.79 -16.84 -5.37
CA ASN A 26 2.72 -17.17 -4.43
C ASN A 26 3.15 -16.85 -2.98
N THR A 27 4.38 -17.20 -2.60
CA THR A 27 4.92 -16.87 -1.27
C THR A 27 4.93 -15.36 -1.03
N LEU A 28 5.41 -14.57 -2.00
CA LEU A 28 5.44 -13.12 -1.91
C LEU A 28 4.05 -12.49 -1.87
N LEU A 29 3.11 -12.96 -2.69
CA LEU A 29 1.80 -12.30 -2.86
C LEU A 29 0.70 -12.81 -1.94
N GLN A 30 0.78 -14.05 -1.47
CA GLN A 30 -0.28 -14.67 -0.64
C GLN A 30 0.09 -14.69 0.84
N THR A 31 1.35 -14.45 1.21
CA THR A 31 1.78 -14.49 2.61
C THR A 31 2.23 -13.11 3.09
N SER A 32 2.03 -12.85 4.40
CA SER A 32 2.58 -11.69 5.09
C SER A 32 4.04 -11.89 5.50
N GLY A 33 4.62 -13.06 5.25
CA GLY A 33 5.92 -13.48 5.77
C GLY A 33 5.84 -14.05 7.19
N ASP A 34 6.97 -14.57 7.66
CA ASP A 34 7.17 -15.08 9.01
C ASP A 34 8.43 -14.43 9.62
N PRO A 35 8.30 -13.61 10.68
CA PRO A 35 7.04 -13.16 11.29
C PRO A 35 6.22 -12.24 10.37
N TYR A 36 4.90 -12.12 10.60
CA TYR A 36 4.00 -11.35 9.74
C TYR A 36 4.32 -9.83 9.67
N ASN A 37 5.05 -9.32 10.65
CA ASN A 37 5.47 -7.93 10.81
C ASN A 37 7.00 -7.78 10.65
N TRP A 38 7.63 -8.64 9.86
CA TRP A 38 9.08 -8.66 9.65
C TRP A 38 9.65 -7.30 9.21
N GLU A 39 8.84 -6.42 8.63
CA GLU A 39 9.23 -5.04 8.31
C GLU A 39 9.65 -4.22 9.54
N THR A 40 9.19 -4.60 10.74
CA THR A 40 9.54 -3.89 11.99
C THR A 40 10.86 -4.38 12.55
N ASN A 41 11.20 -5.65 12.32
CA ASN A 41 12.46 -6.25 12.75
C ASN A 41 12.98 -7.23 11.69
N PRO A 42 13.64 -6.73 10.63
CA PRO A 42 14.06 -7.55 9.50
C PRO A 42 15.08 -8.63 9.86
N SER A 43 15.82 -8.48 10.97
CA SER A 43 16.83 -9.43 11.43
C SER A 43 16.24 -10.78 11.83
N ASN A 44 14.95 -10.82 12.19
CA ASN A 44 14.25 -12.05 12.59
C ASN A 44 13.44 -12.68 11.44
N LEU A 45 13.60 -12.17 10.21
CA LEU A 45 12.89 -12.66 9.03
C LEU A 45 13.29 -14.11 8.71
N LYS A 46 12.30 -15.00 8.70
CA LYS A 46 12.45 -16.39 8.25
C LYS A 46 11.93 -16.59 6.83
N VAL A 47 10.75 -16.05 6.55
CA VAL A 47 10.10 -16.17 5.23
C VAL A 47 9.62 -14.80 4.79
N VAL A 48 10.04 -14.36 3.61
CA VAL A 48 9.58 -13.10 3.03
C VAL A 48 8.18 -13.24 2.45
N GLY A 49 7.33 -12.26 2.75
CA GLY A 49 6.00 -12.12 2.16
C GLY A 49 5.64 -10.65 2.11
N LEU A 50 4.87 -10.24 1.11
CA LEU A 50 4.54 -8.84 0.81
C LEU A 50 3.08 -8.51 1.08
N ALA A 51 2.24 -9.52 1.33
CA ALA A 51 0.83 -9.29 1.64
C ALA A 51 0.67 -8.50 2.94
N GLN A 52 -0.27 -7.56 2.95
CA GLN A 52 -0.75 -6.91 4.17
C GLN A 52 -1.26 -7.96 5.16
N TYR A 53 -1.10 -7.68 6.44
CA TYR A 53 -1.61 -8.55 7.50
C TYR A 53 -2.87 -7.93 8.09
N ASP A 54 -3.97 -8.67 8.10
CA ASP A 54 -5.19 -8.24 8.78
C ASP A 54 -5.14 -8.68 10.26
N PRO A 55 -4.97 -7.75 11.21
CA PRO A 55 -4.88 -8.09 12.63
C PRO A 55 -6.20 -8.61 13.21
N ASN A 56 -7.35 -8.26 12.60
CA ASN A 56 -8.66 -8.70 13.08
C ASN A 56 -8.91 -10.17 12.70
N ASN A 57 -8.64 -10.49 11.44
CA ASN A 57 -8.83 -11.85 10.91
C ASN A 57 -7.61 -12.76 11.13
N LYS A 58 -6.50 -12.21 11.63
CA LYS A 58 -5.21 -12.88 11.90
C LYS A 58 -4.65 -13.61 10.68
N LYS A 59 -4.85 -13.05 9.49
CA LYS A 59 -4.49 -13.67 8.20
C LYS A 59 -3.91 -12.64 7.24
N PRO A 60 -3.09 -13.08 6.27
CA PRO A 60 -2.68 -12.22 5.16
C PRO A 60 -3.89 -11.81 4.31
N VAL A 61 -3.87 -10.58 3.82
CA VAL A 61 -4.76 -10.11 2.76
C VAL A 61 -4.06 -10.38 1.44
N GLU A 62 -4.31 -11.57 0.89
CA GLU A 62 -3.65 -12.04 -0.34
C GLU A 62 -3.79 -11.02 -1.48
N TYR A 63 -2.74 -10.92 -2.30
CA TYR A 63 -2.64 -10.00 -3.43
C TYR A 63 -2.75 -8.51 -3.08
N THR A 64 -2.76 -8.15 -1.79
CA THR A 64 -2.75 -6.75 -1.34
C THR A 64 -1.39 -6.44 -0.73
N LEU A 65 -0.59 -5.63 -1.42
CA LEU A 65 0.80 -5.37 -1.08
C LEU A 65 0.93 -4.33 0.04
N SER A 66 1.75 -4.64 1.05
CA SER A 66 2.15 -3.71 2.10
C SER A 66 3.29 -2.82 1.62
N THR A 67 3.12 -1.50 1.73
CA THR A 67 4.11 -0.52 1.29
C THR A 67 5.41 -0.60 2.10
N LYS A 68 5.32 -0.82 3.42
CA LYS A 68 6.50 -0.98 4.28
C LYS A 68 7.34 -2.19 3.86
N LYS A 69 6.68 -3.32 3.58
CA LYS A 69 7.34 -4.54 3.10
C LYS A 69 7.96 -4.35 1.73
N MET A 70 7.24 -3.70 0.80
CA MET A 70 7.74 -3.35 -0.53
C MET A 70 8.95 -2.40 -0.47
N ALA A 71 8.97 -1.44 0.46
CA ALA A 71 10.10 -0.53 0.67
C ALA A 71 11.32 -1.28 1.22
N LEU A 72 11.15 -2.10 2.25
CA LEU A 72 12.24 -2.90 2.82
C LEU A 72 12.73 -4.00 1.89
N LEU A 73 11.90 -4.50 0.97
CA LEU A 73 12.33 -5.47 -0.03
C LEU A 73 13.46 -4.93 -0.92
N LYS A 74 13.55 -3.60 -1.10
CA LYS A 74 14.66 -2.96 -1.83
C LYS A 74 16.00 -3.01 -1.08
N SER A 75 15.99 -3.22 0.23
CA SER A 75 17.23 -3.36 1.00
C SER A 75 17.99 -4.64 0.63
N SER A 76 19.28 -4.70 0.96
CA SER A 76 20.08 -5.91 0.78
C SER A 76 19.51 -7.13 1.50
N LEU A 77 18.97 -6.94 2.71
CA LEU A 77 18.29 -8.01 3.47
C LEU A 77 17.04 -8.50 2.74
N GLY A 78 16.22 -7.58 2.24
CA GLY A 78 15.01 -7.90 1.48
C GLY A 78 15.33 -8.65 0.19
N GLN A 79 16.32 -8.18 -0.58
CA GLN A 79 16.80 -8.85 -1.79
C GLN A 79 17.31 -10.27 -1.49
N GLN A 80 18.13 -10.42 -0.45
CA GLN A 80 18.63 -11.73 -0.02
C GLN A 80 17.48 -12.64 0.41
N ALA A 81 16.46 -12.13 1.08
CA ALA A 81 15.31 -12.93 1.48
C ALA A 81 14.51 -13.47 0.27
N VAL A 82 14.33 -12.66 -0.78
CA VAL A 82 13.73 -13.16 -2.05
C VAL A 82 14.65 -14.18 -2.71
N GLN A 83 15.96 -13.92 -2.72
CA GLN A 83 16.95 -14.85 -3.27
C GLN A 83 16.96 -16.19 -2.52
N ASN A 84 16.76 -16.21 -1.20
CA ASN A 84 16.69 -17.43 -0.40
C ASN A 84 15.46 -18.28 -0.73
N VAL A 85 14.33 -17.67 -1.10
CA VAL A 85 13.12 -18.40 -1.54
C VAL A 85 13.33 -19.01 -2.92
N MET A 86 13.98 -18.27 -3.81
CA MET A 86 14.28 -18.73 -5.18
C MET A 86 15.40 -19.77 -5.22
N GLY A 87 16.44 -19.59 -4.42
CA GLY A 87 17.73 -20.29 -4.52
C GLY A 87 18.77 -19.50 -5.33
N ASP A 88 20.04 -19.60 -4.93
CA ASP A 88 21.13 -18.74 -5.43
C ASP A 88 21.46 -18.91 -6.92
N GLN A 89 21.06 -20.06 -7.50
CA GLN A 89 21.25 -20.43 -8.92
C GLN A 89 20.44 -19.56 -9.88
N TYR A 90 19.46 -18.80 -9.36
CA TYR A 90 18.52 -18.03 -10.16
C TYR A 90 18.70 -16.53 -9.98
N GLY A 91 18.50 -15.76 -11.05
CA GLY A 91 18.31 -14.31 -11.00
C GLY A 91 16.82 -13.97 -11.05
N PHE A 92 16.46 -12.80 -10.52
CA PHE A 92 15.10 -12.27 -10.63
C PHE A 92 15.05 -10.78 -10.91
N TYR A 93 13.95 -10.36 -11.51
CA TYR A 93 13.55 -8.98 -11.64
C TYR A 93 12.06 -8.85 -11.35
N ILE A 94 11.68 -7.92 -10.49
CA ILE A 94 10.30 -7.66 -10.11
C ILE A 94 9.96 -6.25 -10.56
N THR A 95 8.79 -6.07 -11.18
CA THR A 95 8.22 -4.76 -11.49
C THR A 95 6.78 -4.67 -11.03
N VAL A 96 6.40 -3.46 -10.63
CA VAL A 96 5.00 -3.08 -10.43
C VAL A 96 4.71 -1.90 -11.33
N SER A 97 3.67 -2.03 -12.14
CA SER A 97 3.23 -1.01 -13.10
C SER A 97 1.72 -0.84 -13.04
N PRO A 98 1.16 0.34 -13.37
CA PRO A 98 -0.27 0.51 -13.49
C PRO A 98 -0.87 -0.53 -14.45
N THR A 99 -2.05 -1.08 -14.14
CA THR A 99 -2.67 -2.09 -15.02
C THR A 99 -2.97 -1.58 -16.43
N ASN A 100 -3.12 -0.27 -16.60
CA ASN A 100 -3.36 0.40 -17.87
C ASN A 100 -2.08 0.85 -18.61
N SER A 101 -0.89 0.65 -18.03
CA SER A 101 0.38 1.05 -18.63
C SER A 101 1.52 0.20 -18.08
N THR A 102 2.08 -0.69 -18.89
CA THR A 102 3.28 -1.47 -18.52
C THR A 102 4.58 -0.70 -18.69
N ASP A 103 4.55 0.40 -19.46
CA ASP A 103 5.73 1.22 -19.75
C ASP A 103 6.11 2.12 -18.56
N THR A 104 5.17 2.37 -17.66
CA THR A 104 5.40 3.13 -16.44
C THR A 104 5.66 2.18 -15.26
N ILE A 105 6.94 1.99 -14.92
CA ILE A 105 7.34 1.20 -13.75
C ILE A 105 7.34 2.12 -12.53
N ILE A 106 6.43 1.87 -11.58
CA ILE A 106 6.32 2.65 -10.34
C ILE A 106 7.15 2.07 -9.20
N TRP A 107 7.51 0.79 -9.29
CA TRP A 107 8.38 0.11 -8.34
C TRP A 107 9.09 -1.05 -9.03
N ASN A 108 10.35 -1.29 -8.67
CA ASN A 108 11.12 -2.42 -9.18
C ASN A 108 12.16 -2.96 -8.19
N LEU A 109 12.63 -4.18 -8.45
CA LEU A 109 13.72 -4.82 -7.72
C LEU A 109 14.43 -5.83 -8.62
N THR A 110 15.75 -5.73 -8.74
CA THR A 110 16.60 -6.68 -9.48
C THR A 110 17.51 -7.42 -8.50
N SER A 111 17.66 -8.72 -8.68
CA SER A 111 18.70 -9.51 -8.01
C SER A 111 20.09 -9.07 -8.47
N THR A 112 21.05 -9.03 -7.56
CA THR A 112 22.46 -8.81 -7.92
C THR A 112 23.01 -9.94 -8.80
N GLY A 113 23.77 -9.61 -9.85
CA GLY A 113 24.47 -10.58 -10.69
C GLY A 113 24.16 -10.45 -12.18
N THR A 114 24.14 -11.58 -12.89
CA THR A 114 23.93 -11.68 -14.34
C THR A 114 22.66 -10.94 -14.78
N PRO A 115 22.74 -9.90 -15.62
CA PRO A 115 21.58 -9.15 -16.09
C PRO A 115 20.63 -10.02 -16.92
N LYS A 116 19.33 -9.76 -16.82
CA LYS A 116 18.27 -10.48 -17.55
C LYS A 116 18.54 -10.52 -19.06
N GLU A 117 19.12 -9.46 -19.61
CA GLU A 117 19.41 -9.29 -21.04
C GLU A 117 20.43 -10.30 -21.57
N SER A 118 21.23 -10.89 -20.67
CA SER A 118 22.21 -11.92 -20.99
C SER A 118 21.68 -13.35 -20.76
N ALA A 119 20.47 -13.49 -20.23
CA ALA A 119 19.85 -14.79 -19.98
C ALA A 119 19.30 -15.40 -21.28
N LYS A 120 19.50 -16.71 -21.45
CA LYS A 120 18.96 -17.46 -22.61
C LYS A 120 17.46 -17.66 -22.53
N ASP A 121 16.96 -17.93 -21.33
CA ASP A 121 15.55 -18.16 -21.05
C ASP A 121 15.12 -17.35 -19.83
N VAL A 122 13.95 -16.72 -19.94
CA VAL A 122 13.36 -15.93 -18.86
C VAL A 122 11.91 -16.36 -18.70
N VAL A 123 11.55 -16.79 -17.49
CA VAL A 123 10.15 -17.01 -17.10
C VAL A 123 9.57 -15.68 -16.62
N LYS A 124 8.37 -15.36 -17.08
CA LYS A 124 7.60 -14.19 -16.65
C LYS A 124 6.29 -14.65 -16.02
N ILE A 125 6.01 -14.20 -14.81
CA ILE A 125 4.73 -14.41 -14.12
C ILE A 125 4.09 -13.06 -13.85
N GLU A 126 2.82 -12.94 -14.19
CA GLU A 126 2.03 -11.72 -13.99
C GLU A 126 0.85 -11.99 -13.07
N ARG A 127 0.61 -11.07 -12.14
CA ARG A 127 -0.54 -11.09 -11.24
C ARG A 127 -1.08 -9.68 -11.06
N ASN A 128 -2.40 -9.56 -11.01
CA ASN A 128 -3.04 -8.32 -10.54
C ASN A 128 -2.93 -8.27 -9.02
N VAL A 129 -2.50 -7.14 -8.50
CA VAL A 129 -2.36 -6.89 -7.08
C VAL A 129 -3.01 -5.56 -6.71
N LEU A 130 -3.52 -5.47 -5.50
CA LEU A 130 -3.87 -4.19 -4.90
C LEU A 130 -2.61 -3.63 -4.26
N TYR A 131 -2.22 -2.42 -4.64
CA TYR A 131 -1.07 -1.75 -4.05
C TYR A 131 -1.39 -0.29 -3.79
N ASN A 132 -0.85 0.22 -2.70
CA ASN A 132 -0.92 1.62 -2.37
C ASN A 132 0.50 2.19 -2.26
N VAL A 133 0.90 2.96 -3.27
CA VAL A 133 2.29 3.42 -3.45
C VAL A 133 2.73 4.37 -2.34
N PHE A 134 1.80 5.09 -1.72
CA PHE A 134 2.12 6.13 -0.76
C PHE A 134 2.16 5.66 0.70
N ASP A 135 2.01 4.36 0.97
CA ASP A 135 1.72 3.86 2.33
C ASP A 135 0.53 4.59 2.96
N SER A 136 -0.35 5.15 2.12
CA SER A 136 -1.64 5.71 2.49
C SER A 136 -2.62 4.58 2.77
N GLU A 137 -2.16 3.60 3.55
CA GLU A 137 -3.09 2.85 4.38
C GLU A 137 -3.86 3.92 5.14
N ALA A 138 -5.17 4.02 4.86
CA ALA A 138 -6.00 4.96 5.56
C ALA A 138 -5.96 4.55 7.03
N VAL A 139 -5.12 5.23 7.81
CA VAL A 139 -4.87 4.90 9.22
C VAL A 139 -6.14 5.13 10.06
N ALA A 140 -7.05 5.96 9.54
CA ALA A 140 -8.42 6.10 10.00
C ALA A 140 -9.34 6.40 8.82
N SER A 141 -10.62 6.04 8.95
CA SER A 141 -11.64 6.44 7.97
C SER A 141 -13.01 6.64 8.62
N ILE A 142 -13.81 7.52 8.01
CA ILE A 142 -15.24 7.66 8.23
C ILE A 142 -15.89 7.47 6.87
N LYS A 143 -16.74 6.46 6.75
CA LYS A 143 -17.41 6.11 5.49
C LYS A 143 -18.91 6.36 5.59
N ASN A 144 -19.50 6.82 4.50
CA ASN A 144 -20.92 7.09 4.35
C ASN A 144 -21.49 8.03 5.43
N ALA A 145 -20.74 9.07 5.79
CA ALA A 145 -21.25 10.12 6.66
C ALA A 145 -22.41 10.84 5.96
N GLY A 146 -23.57 10.83 6.61
CA GLY A 146 -24.85 11.31 6.07
C GLY A 146 -25.97 10.33 6.38
N HIS A 147 -27.13 10.84 6.80
CA HIS A 147 -28.26 10.04 7.28
C HIS A 147 -29.61 10.49 6.68
N ASP A 148 -29.61 11.07 5.47
CA ASP A 148 -30.81 11.37 4.67
C ASP A 148 -31.90 12.24 5.35
N SER A 149 -31.61 12.82 6.52
CA SER A 149 -32.61 13.46 7.39
C SER A 149 -32.60 14.99 7.28
N GLY A 150 -31.58 15.56 6.63
CA GLY A 150 -31.31 17.00 6.60
C GLY A 150 -30.80 17.57 7.94
N LYS A 151 -30.82 16.81 9.03
CA LYS A 151 -30.33 17.25 10.35
C LYS A 151 -28.83 16.99 10.47
N PRO A 152 -28.04 17.96 10.96
CA PRO A 152 -26.62 17.76 11.22
C PRO A 152 -26.35 16.63 12.21
N ARG A 153 -25.29 15.86 11.99
CA ARG A 153 -24.81 14.81 12.92
C ARG A 153 -23.28 14.72 12.89
N ASP A 154 -22.71 14.35 14.03
CA ASP A 154 -21.28 14.10 14.16
C ASP A 154 -20.92 12.63 13.89
N TYR A 155 -19.75 12.43 13.28
CA TYR A 155 -19.17 11.12 12.98
C TYR A 155 -17.74 11.06 13.47
N TYR A 156 -17.32 9.89 13.93
CA TYR A 156 -15.99 9.65 14.49
C TYR A 156 -15.36 8.44 13.81
N SER A 157 -14.07 8.52 13.55
CA SER A 157 -13.30 7.36 13.10
C SER A 157 -12.94 6.45 14.28
N GLU A 158 -12.56 5.22 13.98
CA GLU A 158 -11.69 4.45 14.87
C GLU A 158 -10.39 5.23 15.13
N PRO A 159 -9.76 5.07 16.32
CA PRO A 159 -8.52 5.77 16.62
C PRO A 159 -7.39 5.30 15.72
N PHE A 160 -6.50 6.23 15.38
CA PHE A 160 -5.25 5.96 14.69
C PHE A 160 -4.07 6.39 15.54
N PHE A 161 -2.96 5.69 15.42
CA PHE A 161 -1.83 5.86 16.34
C PHE A 161 -0.67 6.58 15.67
N THR A 162 -0.04 7.48 16.41
CA THR A 162 1.21 8.15 16.01
C THR A 162 2.20 8.17 17.16
N ASN A 163 3.49 8.03 16.88
CA ASN A 163 4.57 8.28 17.82
C ASN A 163 5.55 9.32 17.26
N GLN A 164 6.54 9.75 18.06
CA GLN A 164 7.51 10.75 17.65
C GLN A 164 8.29 10.38 16.37
N TYR A 165 8.63 9.10 16.20
CA TYR A 165 9.36 8.61 15.03
C TYR A 165 8.49 8.64 13.76
N ASP A 166 7.20 8.34 13.88
CA ASP A 166 6.27 8.44 12.76
C ASP A 166 6.18 9.88 12.25
N LEU A 167 6.14 10.88 13.14
CA LEU A 167 6.04 12.30 12.77
C LEU A 167 7.34 12.88 12.19
N GLU A 168 8.47 12.22 12.43
CA GLU A 168 9.75 12.57 11.80
C GLU A 168 9.78 12.18 10.32
N ILE A 169 9.19 11.04 9.97
CA ILE A 169 9.32 10.42 8.64
C ILE A 169 8.07 10.51 7.78
N TYR A 170 6.90 10.79 8.36
CA TYR A 170 5.63 10.89 7.66
C TYR A 170 4.94 12.25 7.86
N ASP A 171 4.30 12.72 6.78
CA ASP A 171 3.25 13.73 6.84
C ASP A 171 1.88 13.02 6.84
N TYR A 172 0.90 13.62 7.50
CA TYR A 172 -0.46 13.07 7.57
C TYR A 172 -1.42 14.00 6.84
N TYR A 173 -2.37 13.43 6.10
CA TYR A 173 -3.37 14.18 5.34
C TYR A 173 -4.76 13.64 5.62
N VAL A 174 -5.77 14.52 5.56
CA VAL A 174 -7.18 14.12 5.46
C VAL A 174 -7.62 14.27 4.01
N LEU A 175 -8.15 13.18 3.46
CA LEU A 175 -8.77 13.12 2.14
C LEU A 175 -10.27 13.07 2.31
N ILE A 176 -10.97 14.07 1.79
CA ILE A 176 -12.41 14.25 1.94
C ILE A 176 -13.07 14.07 0.59
N PHE A 177 -14.09 13.23 0.54
CA PHE A 177 -14.88 12.94 -0.65
C PHE A 177 -16.32 13.33 -0.43
N ASN A 178 -16.74 14.46 -0.98
CA ASN A 178 -18.10 14.92 -0.85
C ASN A 178 -18.98 14.45 -2.01
N ARG A 179 -20.08 13.79 -1.69
CA ARG A 179 -21.13 13.38 -2.63
C ARG A 179 -22.43 14.11 -2.29
N GLY A 180 -22.40 15.44 -2.23
CA GLY A 180 -23.58 16.30 -2.11
C GLY A 180 -23.95 16.76 -0.68
N VAL A 181 -23.12 16.52 0.33
CA VAL A 181 -23.28 17.09 1.68
C VAL A 181 -23.12 18.61 1.61
N THR A 182 -23.94 19.34 2.37
CA THR A 182 -24.02 20.81 2.28
C THR A 182 -23.35 21.54 3.45
N SER A 183 -23.03 20.83 4.53
CA SER A 183 -22.25 21.35 5.66
C SER A 183 -21.47 20.21 6.31
N ALA A 184 -20.24 20.50 6.70
CA ALA A 184 -19.43 19.69 7.59
C ALA A 184 -18.23 20.54 8.07
N SER A 185 -17.74 20.30 9.27
CA SER A 185 -16.38 20.65 9.69
C SER A 185 -15.57 19.38 9.90
N VAL A 186 -14.25 19.51 9.80
CA VAL A 186 -13.30 18.39 9.94
C VAL A 186 -12.29 18.72 11.01
N ASP A 187 -12.22 17.85 12.01
CA ASP A 187 -11.31 18.03 13.14
C ASP A 187 -10.37 16.82 13.29
N ILE A 188 -9.16 17.11 13.75
CA ILE A 188 -8.23 16.11 14.26
C ILE A 188 -8.06 16.36 15.75
N ASN A 189 -8.43 15.36 16.56
CA ASN A 189 -8.50 15.50 18.01
C ASN A 189 -9.41 16.67 18.42
N GLN A 190 -8.84 17.73 19.01
CA GLN A 190 -9.56 18.94 19.43
C GLN A 190 -9.32 20.14 18.50
N TYR A 191 -8.64 19.93 17.38
CA TYR A 191 -8.20 21.01 16.49
C TYR A 191 -8.96 20.98 15.16
N GLU A 192 -9.52 22.13 14.79
CA GLU A 192 -10.21 22.31 13.52
C GLU A 192 -9.21 22.34 12.36
N LEU A 193 -9.40 21.42 11.41
CA LEU A 193 -8.62 21.32 10.18
C LEU A 193 -9.31 21.98 8.99
N MET A 194 -10.64 21.92 8.95
CA MET A 194 -11.48 22.58 7.95
C MET A 194 -12.77 23.04 8.62
N SER A 195 -13.05 24.34 8.52
CA SER A 195 -14.27 24.93 9.06
C SER A 195 -15.49 24.67 8.16
N GLU A 196 -16.69 24.77 8.74
CA GLU A 196 -17.94 24.66 7.98
C GLU A 196 -18.08 25.75 6.91
N ASN A 197 -17.56 26.96 7.18
CA ASN A 197 -17.57 28.06 6.22
C ASN A 197 -16.68 27.77 5.01
N GLU A 198 -15.50 27.21 5.26
CA GLU A 198 -14.61 26.76 4.20
C GLU A 198 -15.31 25.67 3.36
N PHE A 199 -15.93 24.69 3.99
CA PHE A 199 -16.65 23.62 3.31
C PHE A 199 -17.78 24.14 2.39
N LYS A 200 -18.59 25.09 2.88
CA LYS A 200 -19.69 25.72 2.13
C LYS A 200 -19.21 26.62 0.99
N GLY A 201 -17.97 27.09 1.04
CA GLY A 201 -17.38 27.96 0.02
C GLY A 201 -17.16 27.28 -1.34
N TYR A 202 -17.38 25.96 -1.44
CA TYR A 202 -17.10 25.17 -2.64
C TYR A 202 -18.34 24.44 -3.16
N ASP A 203 -18.20 23.85 -4.36
CA ASP A 203 -19.24 22.99 -4.93
C ASP A 203 -19.46 21.74 -4.04
N LYS A 204 -20.72 21.32 -3.91
CA LYS A 204 -21.16 20.20 -3.07
C LYS A 204 -20.62 18.82 -3.51
N TYR A 205 -19.87 18.74 -4.60
CA TYR A 205 -19.17 17.54 -5.07
C TYR A 205 -17.65 17.69 -5.06
N SER A 206 -17.14 18.72 -4.38
CA SER A 206 -15.70 18.95 -4.26
C SER A 206 -15.03 17.88 -3.40
N ASN A 207 -13.83 17.51 -3.78
CA ASN A 207 -12.96 16.66 -2.96
C ASN A 207 -11.81 17.52 -2.44
N TRP A 208 -11.30 17.18 -1.26
CA TRP A 208 -10.21 17.94 -0.65
C TRP A 208 -9.11 17.04 -0.12
N THR A 209 -7.88 17.56 -0.20
CA THR A 209 -6.69 17.01 0.43
C THR A 209 -6.15 18.07 1.39
N LYS A 210 -6.16 17.80 2.68
CA LYS A 210 -5.71 18.72 3.73
C LYS A 210 -4.57 18.11 4.51
N ILE A 211 -3.42 18.79 4.57
CA ILE A 211 -2.32 18.38 5.45
C ILE A 211 -2.74 18.58 6.90
N ILE A 212 -2.52 17.57 7.75
CA ILE A 212 -2.74 17.66 9.19
C ILE A 212 -1.49 18.31 9.79
N PRO A 213 -1.60 19.50 10.42
CA PRO A 213 -0.49 20.10 11.14
C PRO A 213 0.05 19.14 12.21
N VAL A 214 1.38 19.02 12.33
CA VAL A 214 2.03 18.09 13.27
C VAL A 214 1.58 18.35 14.71
N ASN A 215 1.34 19.61 15.08
CA ASN A 215 0.85 20.00 16.40
C ASN A 215 -0.61 19.60 16.69
N TYR A 216 -1.35 19.11 15.69
CA TYR A 216 -2.69 18.55 15.90
C TYR A 216 -2.64 17.06 16.28
N LEU A 217 -1.51 16.40 16.03
CA LEU A 217 -1.27 15.00 16.33
C LEU A 217 -0.57 14.85 17.68
N LYS A 218 -0.94 13.80 18.42
CA LYS A 218 -0.28 13.45 19.68
C LYS A 218 1.01 12.70 19.39
N ALA A 219 2.11 13.10 20.02
CA ALA A 219 3.40 12.46 19.86
C ALA A 219 3.96 12.06 21.22
N GLY A 220 4.40 10.80 21.32
CA GLY A 220 5.15 10.29 22.46
C GLY A 220 6.16 9.25 22.00
N THR A 221 6.99 8.76 22.92
CA THR A 221 7.87 7.61 22.69
C THR A 221 7.08 6.33 22.38
N ASN A 222 5.91 6.16 23.01
CA ASN A 222 4.95 5.11 22.70
C ASN A 222 3.83 5.64 21.78
N PRO A 223 3.22 4.78 20.93
CA PRO A 223 2.09 5.16 20.08
C PRO A 223 0.95 5.81 20.88
N GLN A 224 0.49 6.98 20.43
CA GLN A 224 -0.58 7.77 21.03
C GLN A 224 -1.82 7.78 20.13
N GLU A 225 -3.00 7.74 20.74
CA GLU A 225 -4.29 7.75 20.03
C GLU A 225 -4.68 9.14 19.52
N ASN A 226 -5.00 9.18 18.23
CA ASN A 226 -5.61 10.31 17.55
C ASN A 226 -6.96 9.90 16.96
N LYS A 227 -7.85 10.88 16.74
CA LYS A 227 -9.15 10.64 16.10
C LYS A 227 -9.45 11.68 15.04
N LEU A 228 -10.06 11.22 13.95
CA LEU A 228 -10.73 12.08 12.97
C LEU A 228 -12.19 12.25 13.39
N LYS A 229 -12.66 13.49 13.33
CA LYS A 229 -14.06 13.83 13.57
C LYS A 229 -14.61 14.59 12.37
N LEU A 230 -15.83 14.24 11.95
CA LEU A 230 -16.65 15.06 11.08
C LEU A 230 -17.79 15.64 11.91
N GLU A 231 -17.86 16.96 12.02
CA GLU A 231 -18.87 17.68 12.79
C GLU A 231 -19.94 18.26 11.89
N GLN A 232 -21.16 18.39 12.43
CA GLN A 232 -22.28 19.10 11.78
C GLN A 232 -22.58 18.66 10.34
N VAL A 233 -22.40 17.36 10.06
CA VAL A 233 -22.62 16.80 8.72
C VAL A 233 -24.11 16.81 8.40
N ALA A 234 -24.57 17.75 7.58
CA ALA A 234 -25.96 17.83 7.13
C ALA A 234 -26.12 17.26 5.71
N SER A 235 -26.92 16.20 5.60
CA SER A 235 -27.13 15.46 4.35
C SER A 235 -28.61 15.31 4.02
N LYS A 236 -28.96 15.44 2.73
CA LYS A 236 -30.29 15.11 2.19
C LYS A 236 -30.31 13.68 1.66
N PRO A 237 -31.49 13.11 1.35
CA PRO A 237 -31.60 11.82 0.69
C PRO A 237 -30.63 11.68 -0.49
N GLY A 238 -29.78 10.67 -0.44
CA GLY A 238 -28.81 10.35 -1.50
C GLY A 238 -27.50 11.13 -1.43
N THR A 239 -27.27 11.95 -0.41
CA THR A 239 -25.98 12.66 -0.23
C THR A 239 -25.13 12.06 0.88
N ARG A 240 -23.84 11.87 0.62
CA ARG A 240 -22.90 11.22 1.54
C ARG A 240 -21.52 11.87 1.48
N MET A 241 -20.71 11.62 2.48
CA MET A 241 -19.30 12.01 2.49
C MET A 241 -18.44 10.89 3.08
N ASP A 242 -17.24 10.73 2.55
CA ASP A 242 -16.21 9.91 3.18
C ASP A 242 -15.02 10.79 3.55
N ALA A 243 -14.33 10.42 4.62
CA ALA A 243 -13.07 11.04 4.99
C ALA A 243 -12.06 9.95 5.39
N TYR A 244 -10.81 10.13 4.96
CA TYR A 244 -9.73 9.19 5.20
C TYR A 244 -8.51 9.95 5.74
N VAL A 245 -7.92 9.47 6.82
CA VAL A 245 -6.59 9.93 7.25
C VAL A 245 -5.56 9.03 6.59
N VAL A 246 -4.64 9.63 5.83
CA VAL A 246 -3.55 8.91 5.19
C VAL A 246 -2.22 9.40 5.74
N ARG A 247 -1.26 8.48 5.91
CA ARG A 247 0.15 8.84 6.11
C ARG A 247 0.87 8.75 4.77
N VAL A 248 1.82 9.65 4.55
CA VAL A 248 2.68 9.65 3.35
C VAL A 248 4.10 10.02 3.77
N PRO A 249 5.15 9.57 3.04
CA PRO A 249 6.51 9.99 3.33
C PRO A 249 6.63 11.52 3.37
N LYS A 250 7.36 12.02 4.36
CA LYS A 250 7.50 13.45 4.59
C LYS A 250 8.08 14.18 3.39
N GLY A 251 7.53 15.34 3.06
CA GLY A 251 7.92 16.13 1.89
C GLY A 251 7.25 15.69 0.58
N THR A 252 6.29 14.76 0.63
CA THR A 252 5.41 14.48 -0.50
C THR A 252 4.56 15.71 -0.82
N LEU A 253 4.60 16.18 -2.07
CA LEU A 253 3.86 17.38 -2.48
C LEU A 253 2.34 17.13 -2.40
N PRO A 254 1.54 18.06 -1.84
CA PRO A 254 0.08 17.86 -1.69
C PRO A 254 -0.64 17.56 -3.02
N GLY A 255 -0.16 18.12 -4.13
CA GLY A 255 -0.73 17.89 -5.46
C GLY A 255 -0.53 16.48 -6.03
N THR A 256 0.36 15.67 -5.45
CA THR A 256 0.54 14.26 -5.83
C THR A 256 -0.33 13.32 -5.01
N ILE A 257 -1.01 13.83 -3.97
CA ILE A 257 -1.88 13.06 -3.08
C ILE A 257 -3.32 13.33 -3.50
N THR A 258 -3.81 12.54 -4.44
CA THR A 258 -5.20 12.64 -4.84
C THR A 258 -6.07 11.72 -3.99
N ALA A 259 -7.35 12.04 -3.94
CA ALA A 259 -8.36 11.18 -3.33
C ALA A 259 -8.30 9.75 -3.94
N ASN A 260 -7.97 9.61 -5.23
CA ASN A 260 -7.77 8.29 -5.85
C ASN A 260 -6.61 7.49 -5.23
N ASP A 261 -5.61 8.14 -4.64
CA ASP A 261 -4.44 7.51 -4.01
C ASP A 261 -4.69 7.10 -2.55
N ALA A 262 -5.87 7.38 -2.00
CA ALA A 262 -6.29 6.96 -0.66
C ALA A 262 -6.61 5.46 -0.57
N LEU A 263 -6.96 4.86 -1.70
CA LEU A 263 -7.43 3.49 -1.80
C LEU A 263 -6.40 2.65 -2.57
N PRO A 264 -6.15 1.39 -2.15
CA PRO A 264 -5.36 0.47 -2.96
C PRO A 264 -5.91 0.40 -4.38
N LYS A 265 -5.05 0.65 -5.37
CA LYS A 265 -5.41 0.52 -6.79
C LYS A 265 -4.94 -0.82 -7.30
N SER A 266 -5.56 -1.28 -8.39
CA SER A 266 -5.04 -2.43 -9.12
C SER A 266 -3.76 -2.04 -9.84
N TYR A 267 -2.70 -2.81 -9.61
CA TYR A 267 -1.43 -2.76 -10.32
C TYR A 267 -1.12 -4.14 -10.90
N LEU A 268 -0.27 -4.15 -11.92
CA LEU A 268 0.29 -5.36 -12.48
C LEU A 268 1.63 -5.65 -11.81
N PHE A 269 1.69 -6.75 -11.07
CA PHE A 269 2.93 -7.30 -10.52
C PHE A 269 3.53 -8.26 -11.55
N GLN A 270 4.75 -8.00 -12.00
CA GLN A 270 5.47 -8.84 -12.94
C GLN A 270 6.74 -9.36 -12.29
N PHE A 271 6.90 -10.67 -12.29
CA PHE A 271 8.08 -11.36 -11.80
C PHE A 271 8.77 -12.04 -12.96
N TYR A 272 10.04 -11.71 -13.16
CA TYR A 272 10.92 -12.31 -14.14
C TYR A 272 11.96 -13.14 -13.41
N ALA A 273 12.22 -14.35 -13.88
CA ALA A 273 13.27 -15.20 -13.34
C ALA A 273 14.06 -15.88 -14.45
N TRP A 274 15.35 -16.12 -14.20
CA TRP A 274 16.25 -16.80 -15.11
C TRP A 274 17.31 -17.59 -14.34
N THR A 275 17.93 -18.56 -15.00
CA THR A 275 19.13 -19.23 -14.47
C THR A 275 20.37 -18.35 -14.68
N LYS A 276 21.21 -18.21 -13.66
CA LYS A 276 22.46 -17.44 -13.75
C LYS A 276 23.52 -18.15 -14.60
#